data_AF-A0A850EK32-F1
#
_entry.id   AF-A0A850EK32-F1
#
_cell.length_a   1.000
_cell.length_b   1.000
_cell.length_c   1.000
_cell.angle_alpha   90.00
_cell.angle_beta   90.00
_cell.angle_gamma   90.00
#
_symmetry.space_group_name_H-M   'P 1'
#
loop_
_entity.id
_entity.type
_entity.pdbx_description
1 polymer ?
#
loop_
_entity_poly.entity_id
_entity_poly.type
_entity_poly.pdbx_seq_one_letter_code
_entity_poly.pdbx_strand_id
1 'polypeptide(L)'
;MQILFLFIGLLIFTIILVTYASQLKPRESLWFGVSLPAEAMEDEELTRLQVTSKKRFAAYSVWLLLALLPLLFLTKYVSLAYIYTMVWGAVMMYVLRIPFLKAHRAAKEIKVRNGWFVGEKRVVRVDTKLSLLKERMMISPFWFIVPALIGAVPFIIGGQGDGDNRVIGAVALATVALMLIVFRAFGKMKPKVFSVDNELNVKLNRIVLRYWSLLWLGLAVLNSVSAVSLAYALQREVSPGNTIWIAGALIISVLPVAGILLVHHKVQTLSADIAGQGEGAVFVTDDDEYWINGTTYNNPNDSSLMVPKRIGIGTTINTGTKVGKSIYRSLFVFLPVVLIGTGWMTFQAEFSTPHFALGENRQVSIEYPLYNYSFNLKDVEEITLVDALPRARRTNGIWVDTVAIGNFKLDTYGKTKLYTYRNSPPYIVIKLPDIYVVYNAKDPSQTKKIFADLQDR
;
A
#
# COMPACT_ATOMS: atom_id res chain seq x y z
N MET A 1 17.44 10.55 -0.91
CA MET A 1 16.20 10.11 -1.58
C MET A 1 16.39 8.92 -2.54
N GLN A 2 17.39 8.91 -3.42
CA GLN A 2 17.55 7.80 -4.40
C GLN A 2 17.82 6.43 -3.75
N ILE A 3 18.72 6.38 -2.75
CA ILE A 3 18.98 5.16 -1.97
C ILE A 3 17.68 4.62 -1.36
N LEU A 4 16.78 5.51 -0.93
CA LEU A 4 15.48 5.15 -0.40
C LEU A 4 14.56 4.55 -1.49
N PHE A 5 14.47 5.16 -2.68
CA PHE A 5 13.68 4.61 -3.78
C PHE A 5 14.20 3.25 -4.27
N LEU A 6 15.53 3.10 -4.42
CA LEU A 6 16.15 1.83 -4.78
C LEU A 6 15.91 0.78 -3.70
N PHE A 7 16.10 1.14 -2.43
CA PHE A 7 15.85 0.23 -1.31
C PHE A 7 14.39 -0.22 -1.28
N ILE A 8 13.42 0.70 -1.40
CA ILE A 8 12.00 0.39 -1.45
C ILE A 8 11.68 -0.48 -2.68
N GLY A 9 12.24 -0.14 -3.84
CA GLY A 9 12.10 -0.91 -5.08
C GLY A 9 12.61 -2.34 -4.92
N LEU A 10 13.80 -2.54 -4.34
CA LEU A 10 14.40 -3.84 -4.06
C LEU A 10 13.63 -4.63 -3.01
N LEU A 11 13.11 -3.97 -1.97
CA LEU A 11 12.27 -4.61 -0.97
C LEU A 11 11.00 -5.16 -1.60
N ILE A 12 10.27 -4.32 -2.36
CA ILE A 12 9.07 -4.71 -3.11
C ILE A 12 9.40 -5.82 -4.11
N PHE A 13 10.50 -5.69 -4.86
CA PHE A 13 10.99 -6.70 -5.79
C PHE A 13 11.13 -8.05 -5.11
N THR A 14 11.86 -8.08 -3.99
CA THR A 14 12.17 -9.30 -3.25
C THR A 14 10.91 -9.97 -2.72
N ILE A 15 9.99 -9.19 -2.13
CA ILE A 15 8.72 -9.71 -1.59
C ILE A 15 7.89 -10.36 -2.72
N ILE A 16 7.75 -9.68 -3.85
CA ILE A 16 6.98 -10.18 -4.98
C ILE A 16 7.66 -11.39 -5.63
N LEU A 17 8.99 -11.36 -5.76
CA LEU A 17 9.80 -12.46 -6.27
C LEU A 17 9.60 -13.73 -5.44
N VAL A 18 9.77 -13.65 -4.11
CA VAL A 18 9.56 -14.77 -3.19
C VAL A 18 8.13 -15.28 -3.27
N THR A 19 7.15 -14.36 -3.34
CA THR A 19 5.73 -14.72 -3.41
C THR A 19 5.39 -15.51 -4.68
N TYR A 20 5.87 -15.09 -5.85
CA TYR A 20 5.63 -15.83 -7.09
C TYR A 20 6.48 -17.09 -7.21
N ALA A 21 7.74 -17.07 -6.76
CA ALA A 21 8.59 -18.25 -6.75
C ALA A 21 7.97 -19.38 -5.91
N SER A 22 7.31 -19.03 -4.78
CA SER A 22 6.62 -20.01 -3.93
C SER A 22 5.47 -20.75 -4.63
N GLN A 23 4.86 -20.15 -5.66
CA GLN A 23 3.73 -20.72 -6.41
C GLN A 23 4.14 -21.78 -7.43
N LEU A 24 5.44 -21.85 -7.79
CA LEU A 24 5.97 -22.84 -8.75
C LEU A 24 6.30 -24.20 -8.10
N LYS A 25 6.22 -24.30 -6.77
CA LYS A 25 6.47 -25.54 -6.04
C LYS A 25 5.17 -26.37 -5.95
N PRO A 26 5.23 -27.70 -6.20
CA PRO A 26 4.10 -28.58 -5.92
C PRO A 26 3.77 -28.55 -4.42
N ARG A 27 2.50 -28.71 -4.09
CA ARG A 27 1.98 -28.78 -2.72
C ARG A 27 0.84 -29.79 -2.66
N GLU A 28 0.97 -30.83 -1.83
CA GLU A 28 -0.06 -31.88 -1.72
C GLU A 28 -0.41 -32.43 -3.12
N SER A 29 -1.69 -32.35 -3.52
CA SER A 29 -2.21 -32.72 -4.84
C SER A 29 -2.27 -31.55 -5.85
N LEU A 30 -1.63 -30.42 -5.54
CA LEU A 30 -1.66 -29.21 -6.38
C LEU A 30 -0.30 -28.95 -7.03
N TRP A 31 -0.31 -28.82 -8.35
CA TRP A 31 0.84 -28.35 -9.12
C TRP A 31 0.40 -27.30 -10.13
N PHE A 32 1.09 -26.15 -10.17
CA PHE A 32 0.73 -24.99 -11.02
C PHE A 32 -0.73 -24.53 -10.86
N GLY A 33 -1.32 -24.75 -9.68
CA GLY A 33 -2.73 -24.44 -9.41
C GLY A 33 -3.73 -25.39 -10.07
N VAL A 34 -3.31 -26.59 -10.48
CA VAL A 34 -4.15 -27.66 -11.04
C VAL A 34 -4.19 -28.82 -10.04
N SER A 35 -5.38 -29.42 -9.83
CA SER A 35 -5.55 -30.60 -8.97
C SER A 35 -5.16 -31.85 -9.75
N LEU A 36 -4.22 -32.61 -9.21
CA LEU A 36 -3.63 -33.79 -9.84
C LEU A 36 -3.71 -35.01 -8.92
N PRO A 37 -3.85 -36.24 -9.47
CA PRO A 37 -3.76 -37.48 -8.71
C PRO A 37 -2.32 -37.73 -8.26
N ALA A 38 -2.17 -38.64 -7.29
CA ALA A 38 -0.85 -38.99 -6.76
C ALA A 38 0.10 -39.49 -7.86
N GLU A 39 -0.41 -40.28 -8.82
CA GLU A 39 0.42 -40.82 -9.92
C GLU A 39 0.99 -39.70 -10.82
N ALA A 40 0.27 -38.59 -10.97
CA ALA A 40 0.71 -37.47 -11.81
C ALA A 40 1.76 -36.58 -11.13
N MET A 41 1.97 -36.70 -9.81
CA MET A 41 2.92 -35.86 -9.08
C MET A 41 4.38 -36.21 -9.39
N GLU A 42 4.63 -37.39 -9.96
CA GLU A 42 5.96 -37.89 -10.34
C GLU A 42 6.19 -37.85 -11.86
N ASP A 43 5.26 -37.27 -12.62
CA ASP A 43 5.33 -37.24 -14.09
C ASP A 43 6.52 -36.41 -14.62
N GLU A 44 7.20 -36.97 -15.62
CA GLU A 44 8.37 -36.33 -16.24
C GLU A 44 8.02 -35.04 -16.98
N GLU A 45 6.86 -34.96 -17.64
CA GLU A 45 6.46 -33.81 -18.44
C GLU A 45 6.17 -32.60 -17.52
N LEU A 46 5.48 -32.82 -16.41
CA LEU A 46 5.26 -31.79 -15.39
C LEU A 46 6.57 -31.35 -14.72
N THR A 47 7.51 -32.27 -14.52
CA THR A 47 8.85 -31.95 -14.01
C THR A 47 9.62 -31.06 -14.99
N ARG A 48 9.63 -31.40 -16.28
CA ARG A 48 10.23 -30.58 -17.35
C ARG A 48 9.57 -29.21 -17.45
N LEU A 49 8.25 -29.14 -17.31
CA LEU A 49 7.49 -27.89 -17.27
C LEU A 49 7.92 -27.02 -16.09
N GLN A 50 8.18 -27.61 -14.91
CA GLN A 50 8.65 -26.87 -13.74
C GLN A 50 10.03 -26.26 -13.96
N VAL A 51 10.98 -27.04 -14.47
CA VAL A 51 12.34 -26.56 -14.76
C VAL A 51 12.28 -25.41 -15.76
N THR A 52 11.50 -25.56 -16.82
CA THR A 52 11.32 -24.53 -17.87
C THR A 52 10.68 -23.26 -17.30
N SER A 53 9.68 -23.41 -16.43
CA SER A 53 8.97 -22.30 -15.80
C SER A 53 9.87 -21.54 -14.82
N LYS A 54 10.69 -22.24 -14.04
CA LYS A 54 11.70 -21.65 -13.15
C LYS A 54 12.76 -20.86 -13.94
N LYS A 55 13.25 -21.40 -15.06
CA LYS A 55 14.20 -20.70 -15.95
C LYS A 55 13.60 -19.41 -16.52
N ARG A 56 12.36 -19.47 -17.04
CA ARG A 56 11.63 -18.28 -17.54
C ARG A 56 11.41 -17.24 -16.44
N PHE A 57 11.02 -17.69 -15.25
CA PHE A 57 10.83 -16.83 -14.08
C PHE A 57 12.12 -16.12 -13.68
N ALA A 58 13.24 -16.84 -13.62
CA ALA A 58 14.55 -16.28 -13.33
C ALA A 58 14.96 -15.23 -14.39
N ALA A 59 14.79 -15.55 -15.68
CA ALA A 59 15.10 -14.60 -16.76
C ALA A 59 14.28 -13.30 -16.64
N TYR A 60 12.98 -13.38 -16.39
CA TYR A 60 12.13 -12.20 -16.21
C TYR A 60 12.52 -11.39 -14.98
N SER A 61 12.90 -12.09 -13.91
CA SER A 61 13.38 -11.46 -12.67
C SER A 61 14.66 -10.67 -12.90
N VAL A 62 15.62 -11.22 -13.66
CA VAL A 62 16.86 -10.51 -14.05
C VAL A 62 16.54 -9.27 -14.87
N TRP A 63 15.70 -9.37 -15.89
CA TRP A 63 15.31 -8.21 -16.70
C TRP A 63 14.64 -7.11 -15.88
N LEU A 64 13.76 -7.48 -14.94
CA LEU A 64 13.10 -6.52 -14.06
C LEU A 64 14.06 -5.89 -13.06
N LEU A 65 15.05 -6.63 -12.57
CA LEU A 65 16.11 -6.10 -11.71
C LEU A 65 16.99 -5.11 -12.49
N LEU A 66 17.39 -5.44 -13.72
CA LEU A 66 18.12 -4.53 -14.61
C LEU A 66 17.31 -3.27 -14.96
N ALA A 67 15.98 -3.40 -15.05
CA ALA A 67 15.09 -2.26 -15.22
C ALA A 67 15.03 -1.32 -13.99
N LEU A 68 15.74 -1.59 -12.90
CA LEU A 68 15.95 -0.58 -11.84
C LEU A 68 17.14 0.33 -12.12
N LEU A 69 18.06 -0.03 -13.04
CA LEU A 69 19.26 0.76 -13.35
C LEU A 69 18.95 2.20 -13.80
N PRO A 70 17.87 2.48 -14.59
CA PRO A 70 17.53 3.86 -14.95
C PRO A 70 17.32 4.80 -13.76
N LEU A 71 16.92 4.29 -12.58
CA LEU A 71 16.78 5.10 -11.36
C LEU A 71 18.11 5.71 -10.90
N LEU A 72 19.25 5.12 -11.26
CA LEU A 72 20.58 5.66 -10.97
C LEU A 72 20.88 6.95 -11.75
N PHE A 73 20.13 7.21 -12.84
CA PHE A 73 20.33 8.39 -13.69
C PHE A 73 19.25 9.47 -13.50
N LEU A 74 18.11 9.14 -12.87
CA LEU A 74 17.03 10.09 -12.58
C LEU A 74 17.29 10.93 -11.33
N THR A 75 18.56 11.17 -11.00
CA THR A 75 18.99 11.71 -9.71
C THR A 75 18.50 13.14 -9.45
N LYS A 76 18.36 13.91 -10.52
CA LYS A 76 17.96 15.31 -10.51
C LYS A 76 16.44 15.52 -10.41
N TYR A 77 15.64 14.51 -10.77
CA TYR A 77 14.19 14.64 -10.93
C TYR A 77 13.47 13.63 -10.04
N VAL A 78 13.10 14.05 -8.84
CA VAL A 78 12.40 13.21 -7.85
C VAL A 78 11.05 12.77 -8.39
N SER A 79 10.36 13.64 -9.12
CA SER A 79 9.07 13.34 -9.73
C SER A 79 9.17 12.20 -10.75
N LEU A 80 10.17 12.25 -11.64
CA LEU A 80 10.41 11.21 -12.63
C LEU A 80 10.83 9.89 -11.98
N ALA A 81 11.70 9.93 -10.97
CA ALA A 81 12.09 8.73 -10.22
C ALA A 81 10.89 8.07 -9.53
N TYR A 82 9.98 8.88 -8.95
CA TYR A 82 8.74 8.40 -8.35
C TYR A 82 7.82 7.73 -9.38
N ILE A 83 7.50 8.43 -10.49
CA ILE A 83 6.63 7.92 -11.56
C ILE A 83 7.22 6.64 -12.14
N TYR A 84 8.53 6.63 -12.42
CA TYR A 84 9.22 5.46 -12.94
C TYR A 84 9.10 4.26 -12.00
N THR A 85 9.33 4.45 -10.69
CA THR A 85 9.21 3.38 -9.69
C THR A 85 7.79 2.80 -9.64
N MET A 86 6.77 3.66 -9.75
CA MET A 86 5.36 3.22 -9.77
C MET A 86 5.03 2.40 -11.02
N VAL A 87 5.44 2.88 -12.20
CA VAL A 87 5.24 2.17 -13.48
C VAL A 87 6.00 0.86 -13.49
N TRP A 88 7.27 0.87 -13.07
CA TRP A 88 8.11 -0.32 -12.95
C TRP A 88 7.48 -1.33 -12.00
N GLY A 89 6.96 -0.92 -10.84
CA GLY A 89 6.27 -1.80 -9.90
C GLY A 89 5.01 -2.45 -10.49
N ALA A 90 4.20 -1.68 -11.23
CA ALA A 90 3.03 -2.20 -11.93
C ALA A 90 3.39 -3.21 -13.03
N VAL A 91 4.39 -2.89 -13.85
CA VAL A 91 4.93 -3.78 -14.89
C VAL A 91 5.50 -5.06 -14.27
N MET A 92 6.28 -4.93 -13.19
CA MET A 92 6.86 -6.05 -12.45
C MET A 92 5.78 -7.02 -11.96
N MET A 93 4.71 -6.52 -11.34
CA MET A 93 3.60 -7.35 -10.84
C MET A 93 2.93 -8.15 -11.96
N TYR A 94 2.79 -7.56 -13.16
CA TYR A 94 2.21 -8.23 -14.32
C TYR A 94 3.18 -9.23 -14.97
N VAL A 95 4.41 -8.81 -15.24
CA VAL A 95 5.43 -9.62 -15.95
C VAL A 95 5.82 -10.86 -15.15
N LEU A 96 6.02 -10.75 -13.83
CA LEU A 96 6.36 -11.91 -12.98
C LEU A 96 5.23 -12.95 -12.90
N ARG A 97 3.99 -12.59 -13.24
CA ARG A 97 2.86 -13.52 -13.30
C ARG A 97 2.89 -14.40 -14.57
N ILE A 98 3.46 -13.91 -15.66
CA ILE A 98 3.40 -14.56 -16.99
C ILE A 98 3.97 -16.00 -16.99
N PRO A 99 5.15 -16.30 -16.41
CA PRO A 99 5.68 -17.66 -16.38
C PRO A 99 4.72 -18.64 -15.70
N PHE A 100 4.11 -18.24 -14.59
CA PHE A 100 3.12 -19.06 -13.89
C PHE A 100 1.87 -19.28 -14.75
N LEU A 101 1.35 -18.24 -15.42
CA LEU A 101 0.18 -18.37 -16.31
C LEU A 101 0.41 -19.36 -17.44
N LYS A 102 1.60 -19.32 -18.07
CA LYS A 102 1.98 -20.26 -19.11
C LYS A 102 2.07 -21.69 -18.56
N ALA A 103 2.66 -21.86 -17.37
CA ALA A 103 2.77 -23.15 -16.72
C ALA A 103 1.41 -23.72 -16.34
N HIS A 104 0.51 -22.91 -15.78
CA HIS A 104 -0.85 -23.31 -15.42
C HIS A 104 -1.64 -23.83 -16.63
N ARG A 105 -1.60 -23.10 -17.76
CA ARG A 105 -2.29 -23.52 -18.99
C ARG A 105 -1.75 -24.85 -19.51
N ALA A 106 -0.43 -24.99 -19.59
CA ALA A 106 0.21 -26.23 -20.01
C ALA A 106 -0.14 -27.39 -19.07
N ALA A 107 -0.08 -27.19 -17.75
CA ALA A 107 -0.45 -28.22 -16.77
C ALA A 107 -1.91 -28.65 -16.91
N LYS A 108 -2.82 -27.71 -17.21
CA LYS A 108 -4.24 -28.02 -17.48
C LYS A 108 -4.41 -28.86 -18.75
N GLU A 109 -3.66 -28.57 -19.80
CA GLU A 109 -3.68 -29.34 -21.05
C GLU A 109 -3.15 -30.77 -20.83
N ILE A 110 -2.03 -30.91 -20.11
CA ILE A 110 -1.46 -32.21 -19.72
C ILE A 110 -2.48 -33.02 -18.91
N LYS A 111 -3.11 -32.40 -17.89
CA LYS A 111 -4.17 -33.03 -17.09
C LYS A 111 -5.31 -33.57 -17.95
N VAL A 112 -5.81 -32.77 -18.89
CA VAL A 112 -6.93 -33.17 -19.77
C VAL A 112 -6.52 -34.30 -20.70
N ARG A 113 -5.32 -34.22 -21.31
CA ARG A 113 -4.81 -35.24 -22.23
C ARG A 113 -4.63 -36.61 -21.56
N ASN A 114 -4.15 -36.61 -20.32
CA ASN A 114 -3.86 -37.83 -19.57
C ASN A 114 -5.06 -38.31 -18.71
N GLY A 115 -6.20 -37.62 -18.76
CA GLY A 115 -7.39 -38.00 -17.99
C GLY A 115 -7.23 -37.89 -16.47
N TRP A 116 -6.31 -37.06 -15.99
CA TRP A 116 -5.95 -36.91 -14.57
C TRP A 116 -6.97 -36.09 -13.76
N PHE A 117 -8.22 -36.53 -13.75
CA PHE A 117 -9.29 -35.95 -12.95
C PHE A 117 -9.34 -36.62 -11.57
N VAL A 118 -9.54 -35.83 -10.50
CA VAL A 118 -9.50 -36.34 -9.11
C VAL A 118 -10.72 -35.96 -8.30
N GLY A 119 -11.12 -36.83 -7.38
CA GLY A 119 -12.15 -36.53 -6.39
C GLY A 119 -13.54 -36.24 -6.98
N GLU A 120 -14.43 -35.76 -6.11
CA GLU A 120 -15.79 -35.39 -6.50
C GLU A 120 -15.81 -34.00 -7.15
N LYS A 121 -16.45 -33.88 -8.31
CA LYS A 121 -16.69 -32.59 -8.96
C LYS A 121 -17.81 -31.86 -8.21
N ARG A 122 -17.63 -30.55 -7.97
CA ARG A 122 -18.67 -29.63 -7.44
C ARG A 122 -19.19 -29.95 -6.04
N VAL A 123 -18.40 -30.61 -5.19
CA VAL A 123 -18.83 -30.91 -3.82
C VAL A 123 -18.29 -29.86 -2.86
N VAL A 124 -19.21 -29.12 -2.22
CA VAL A 124 -18.91 -28.28 -1.06
C VAL A 124 -19.31 -29.07 0.19
N ARG A 125 -18.34 -29.70 0.85
CA ARG A 125 -18.60 -30.38 2.13
C ARG A 125 -18.79 -29.33 3.21
N VAL A 126 -19.94 -29.35 3.86
CA VAL A 126 -20.27 -28.46 4.98
C VAL A 126 -20.47 -29.32 6.21
N ASP A 127 -19.57 -29.18 7.19
CA ASP A 127 -19.80 -29.69 8.52
C ASP A 127 -20.57 -28.63 9.33
N THR A 128 -21.80 -28.99 9.74
CA THR A 128 -22.70 -28.12 10.50
C THR A 128 -22.19 -27.87 11.93
N LYS A 129 -21.54 -28.84 12.58
CA LYS A 129 -20.93 -28.66 13.91
C LYS A 129 -19.72 -27.74 13.84
N LEU A 130 -18.90 -27.90 12.81
CA LEU A 130 -17.74 -27.03 12.56
C LEU A 130 -18.17 -25.58 12.30
N SER A 131 -19.30 -25.40 11.63
CA SER A 131 -19.90 -24.08 11.36
C SER A 131 -20.37 -23.37 12.64
N LEU A 132 -20.90 -24.12 13.62
CA LEU A 132 -21.33 -23.59 14.91
C LEU A 132 -20.16 -23.21 15.84
N LEU A 133 -19.05 -23.96 15.80
CA LEU A 133 -17.88 -23.72 16.65
C LEU A 133 -17.01 -22.54 16.19
N LYS A 134 -17.26 -22.04 14.98
CA LYS A 134 -16.44 -21.06 14.27
C LYS A 134 -16.25 -19.74 15.00
N GLU A 135 -17.31 -19.21 15.61
CA GLU A 135 -17.25 -17.93 16.33
C GLU A 135 -16.31 -17.97 17.54
N ARG A 136 -16.06 -19.17 18.09
CA ARG A 136 -15.15 -19.39 19.21
C ARG A 136 -13.70 -19.64 18.78
N MET A 137 -13.41 -19.72 17.49
CA MET A 137 -12.06 -20.02 16.97
C MET A 137 -11.17 -18.78 16.84
N MET A 138 -11.76 -17.59 16.74
CA MET A 138 -11.03 -16.32 16.64
C MET A 138 -10.86 -15.67 18.02
N ILE A 139 -9.96 -14.68 18.12
CA ILE A 139 -9.99 -13.75 19.26
C ILE A 139 -11.28 -12.91 19.24
N SER A 140 -11.65 -12.38 20.39
CA SER A 140 -12.78 -11.46 20.48
C SER A 140 -12.50 -10.17 19.69
N PRO A 141 -13.45 -9.67 18.87
CA PRO A 141 -13.28 -8.41 18.15
C PRO A 141 -13.20 -7.20 19.08
N PHE A 142 -13.65 -7.31 20.35
CA PHE A 142 -13.55 -6.24 21.33
C PHE A 142 -12.10 -5.81 21.62
N TRP A 143 -11.12 -6.68 21.35
CA TRP A 143 -9.71 -6.32 21.46
C TRP A 143 -9.28 -5.20 20.52
N PHE A 144 -10.01 -4.92 19.43
CA PHE A 144 -9.74 -3.78 18.55
C PHE A 144 -10.03 -2.42 19.20
N ILE A 145 -10.68 -2.40 20.37
CA ILE A 145 -10.79 -1.18 21.18
C ILE A 145 -9.41 -0.69 21.61
N VAL A 146 -8.48 -1.60 21.93
CA VAL A 146 -7.12 -1.22 22.36
C VAL A 146 -6.38 -0.40 21.31
N PRO A 147 -6.17 -0.88 20.06
CA PRO A 147 -5.54 -0.07 19.03
C PRO A 147 -6.37 1.16 18.66
N ALA A 148 -7.71 1.12 18.74
CA ALA A 148 -8.52 2.32 18.50
C ALA A 148 -8.25 3.42 19.55
N LEU A 149 -8.15 3.07 20.84
CA LEU A 149 -7.81 4.01 21.91
C LEU A 149 -6.40 4.57 21.71
N ILE A 150 -5.41 3.73 21.38
CA ILE A 150 -4.04 4.18 21.08
C ILE A 150 -4.04 5.11 19.86
N GLY A 151 -4.76 4.74 18.79
CA GLY A 151 -4.86 5.53 17.55
C GLY A 151 -5.60 6.85 17.72
N ALA A 152 -6.36 7.03 18.80
CA ALA A 152 -7.01 8.29 19.15
C ALA A 152 -6.10 9.27 19.91
N VAL A 153 -4.98 8.79 20.48
CA VAL A 153 -4.04 9.64 21.23
C VAL A 153 -3.53 10.85 20.43
N PRO A 154 -3.20 10.77 19.11
CA PRO A 154 -2.77 11.93 18.33
C PRO A 154 -3.71 13.15 18.41
N PHE A 155 -5.03 12.94 18.55
CA PHE A 155 -6.00 14.04 18.72
C PHE A 155 -5.81 14.80 20.05
N ILE A 156 -5.30 14.11 21.07
CA ILE A 156 -5.04 14.68 22.40
C ILE A 156 -3.72 15.43 22.38
N ILE A 157 -2.66 14.81 21.85
CA ILE A 157 -1.32 15.41 21.89
C ILE A 157 -1.30 16.73 21.11
N GLY A 158 -1.94 16.82 19.93
CA GLY A 158 -1.88 18.01 19.07
C GLY A 158 -2.70 19.23 19.53
N GLY A 159 -3.64 19.07 20.47
CA GLY A 159 -4.57 20.14 20.85
C GLY A 159 -5.51 20.60 19.72
N GLN A 160 -6.26 21.69 19.95
CA GLN A 160 -7.31 22.12 19.01
C GLN A 160 -6.82 22.79 17.71
N GLY A 161 -5.54 23.14 17.61
CA GLY A 161 -4.97 23.91 16.49
C GLY A 161 -4.08 23.13 15.52
N ASP A 162 -3.83 21.84 15.77
CA ASP A 162 -2.83 21.06 15.02
C ASP A 162 -3.47 20.10 14.01
N GLY A 163 -3.51 20.54 12.74
CA GLY A 163 -4.10 19.78 11.64
C GLY A 163 -3.38 18.46 11.34
N ASP A 164 -2.06 18.41 11.47
CA ASP A 164 -1.27 17.23 11.11
C ASP A 164 -1.56 16.07 12.06
N ASN A 165 -1.60 16.33 13.37
CA ASN A 165 -1.91 15.33 14.39
C ASN A 165 -3.35 14.80 14.28
N ARG A 166 -4.30 15.63 13.86
CA ARG A 166 -5.68 15.20 13.55
C ARG A 166 -5.72 14.26 12.34
N VAL A 167 -4.97 14.57 11.29
CA VAL A 167 -4.87 13.70 10.11
C VAL A 167 -4.23 12.37 10.49
N ILE A 168 -3.15 12.38 11.28
CA ILE A 168 -2.48 11.17 11.76
C ILE A 168 -3.45 10.29 12.57
N GLY A 169 -4.17 10.87 13.53
CA GLY A 169 -5.18 10.15 14.31
C GLY A 169 -6.32 9.60 13.44
N ALA A 170 -6.83 10.39 12.49
CA ALA A 170 -7.90 9.98 11.59
C ALA A 170 -7.48 8.81 10.70
N VAL A 171 -6.26 8.86 10.13
CA VAL A 171 -5.69 7.79 9.32
C VAL A 171 -5.45 6.53 10.17
N ALA A 172 -4.97 6.68 11.40
CA ALA A 172 -4.77 5.57 12.31
C ALA A 172 -6.09 4.84 12.61
N LEU A 173 -7.14 5.58 12.97
CA LEU A 173 -8.48 5.03 13.24
C LEU A 173 -9.12 4.41 11.99
N ALA A 174 -8.99 5.06 10.82
CA ALA A 174 -9.48 4.51 9.56
C ALA A 174 -8.78 3.18 9.23
N THR A 175 -7.47 3.08 9.49
CA THR A 175 -6.70 1.85 9.29
C THR A 175 -7.10 0.76 10.27
N VAL A 176 -7.33 1.09 11.55
CA VAL A 176 -7.86 0.14 12.55
C VAL A 176 -9.24 -0.36 12.13
N ALA A 177 -10.13 0.52 11.64
CA ALA A 177 -11.45 0.15 11.14
C ALA A 177 -11.34 -0.79 9.92
N LEU A 178 -10.44 -0.49 8.97
CA LEU A 178 -10.18 -1.36 7.83
C LEU A 178 -9.68 -2.75 8.28
N MET A 179 -8.74 -2.81 9.21
CA MET A 179 -8.24 -4.07 9.76
C MET A 179 -9.33 -4.85 10.50
N LEU A 180 -10.23 -4.17 11.22
CA LEU A 180 -11.40 -4.80 11.82
C LEU A 180 -12.37 -5.36 10.76
N ILE A 181 -12.61 -4.63 9.67
CA ILE A 181 -13.44 -5.11 8.55
C ILE A 181 -12.81 -6.37 7.95
N VAL A 182 -11.51 -6.37 7.66
CA VAL A 182 -10.78 -7.54 7.14
C VAL A 182 -10.83 -8.69 8.13
N PHE A 183 -10.62 -8.43 9.42
CA PHE A 183 -10.74 -9.41 10.50
C PHE A 183 -12.14 -10.06 10.51
N ARG A 184 -13.21 -9.27 10.41
CA ARG A 184 -14.59 -9.78 10.38
C ARG A 184 -14.86 -10.58 9.09
N ALA A 185 -14.35 -10.13 7.95
CA ALA A 185 -14.48 -10.85 6.69
C ALA A 185 -13.75 -12.20 6.74
N PHE A 186 -12.58 -12.24 7.35
CA PHE A 186 -11.81 -13.47 7.61
C PHE A 186 -12.59 -14.44 8.50
N GLY A 187 -13.24 -13.94 9.57
CA GLY A 187 -14.13 -14.75 10.40
C GLY A 187 -15.39 -15.27 9.70
N LYS A 188 -15.75 -14.73 8.53
CA LYS A 188 -16.88 -15.22 7.72
C LYS A 188 -16.49 -16.32 6.72
N MET A 189 -15.21 -16.63 6.53
CA MET A 189 -14.76 -17.70 5.63
C MET A 189 -15.32 -19.07 6.01
N LYS A 190 -15.76 -19.89 5.05
CA LYS A 190 -16.20 -21.27 5.36
C LYS A 190 -15.01 -22.11 5.87
N PRO A 191 -15.15 -22.83 7.00
CA PRO A 191 -14.13 -23.76 7.48
C PRO A 191 -13.79 -24.82 6.42
N LYS A 192 -12.52 -25.20 6.31
CA LYS A 192 -12.10 -26.27 5.39
C LYS A 192 -12.33 -27.63 6.05
N VAL A 193 -12.96 -28.56 5.35
CA VAL A 193 -13.09 -29.97 5.75
C VAL A 193 -11.90 -30.73 5.17
N PHE A 194 -11.00 -31.19 6.02
CA PHE A 194 -9.76 -31.87 5.62
C PHE A 194 -9.95 -33.38 5.53
N SER A 195 -10.64 -33.98 6.51
CA SER A 195 -10.91 -35.42 6.59
C SER A 195 -12.29 -35.70 7.14
N VAL A 196 -12.63 -36.99 7.30
CA VAL A 196 -13.85 -37.46 7.99
C VAL A 196 -13.80 -37.14 9.50
N ASP A 197 -12.60 -36.97 10.07
CA ASP A 197 -12.43 -36.66 11.49
C ASP A 197 -12.81 -35.19 11.80
N ASN A 198 -13.93 -35.03 12.50
CA ASN A 198 -14.43 -33.73 12.93
C ASN A 198 -13.51 -33.05 13.97
N GLU A 199 -12.89 -33.78 14.89
CA GLU A 199 -11.99 -33.16 15.86
C GLU A 199 -10.74 -32.60 15.19
N LEU A 200 -10.17 -33.35 14.24
CA LEU A 200 -9.07 -32.89 13.41
C LEU A 200 -9.43 -31.60 12.67
N ASN A 201 -10.60 -31.58 12.01
CA ASN A 201 -11.10 -30.41 11.29
C ASN A 201 -11.26 -29.19 12.21
N VAL A 202 -11.81 -29.36 13.42
CA VAL A 202 -11.96 -28.28 14.40
C VAL A 202 -10.60 -27.76 14.86
N LYS A 203 -9.64 -28.63 15.17
CA LYS A 203 -8.29 -28.24 15.62
C LYS A 203 -7.55 -27.45 14.54
N LEU A 204 -7.55 -27.94 13.29
CA LEU A 204 -6.89 -27.28 12.16
C LEU A 204 -7.49 -25.90 11.87
N ASN A 205 -8.81 -25.79 11.77
CA ASN A 205 -9.47 -24.50 11.52
C ASN A 205 -9.26 -23.52 12.69
N ARG A 206 -9.24 -24.01 13.93
CA ARG A 206 -8.96 -23.16 15.11
C ARG A 206 -7.57 -22.55 15.04
N ILE A 207 -6.54 -23.32 14.71
CA ILE A 207 -5.17 -22.81 14.59
C ILE A 207 -5.07 -21.74 13.52
N VAL A 208 -5.57 -22.04 12.31
CA VAL A 208 -5.58 -21.08 11.20
C VAL A 208 -6.29 -19.79 11.64
N LEU A 209 -7.53 -19.88 12.11
CA LEU A 209 -8.31 -18.71 12.45
C LEU A 209 -7.69 -17.92 13.61
N ARG A 210 -7.16 -18.59 14.64
CA ARG A 210 -6.58 -17.94 15.82
C ARG A 210 -5.32 -17.15 15.48
N TYR A 211 -4.33 -17.75 14.81
CA TYR A 211 -3.07 -17.08 14.52
C TYR A 211 -3.23 -15.90 13.55
N TRP A 212 -4.05 -16.06 12.51
CA TRP A 212 -4.37 -14.94 11.61
C TRP A 212 -5.15 -13.83 12.33
N SER A 213 -6.07 -14.19 13.24
CA SER A 213 -6.81 -13.19 14.03
C SER A 213 -5.91 -12.38 14.96
N LEU A 214 -4.91 -13.03 15.58
CA LEU A 214 -3.88 -12.38 16.40
C LEU A 214 -2.98 -11.47 15.56
N LEU A 215 -2.60 -11.88 14.35
CA LEU A 215 -1.82 -11.06 13.43
C LEU A 215 -2.55 -9.75 13.11
N TRP A 216 -3.82 -9.81 12.71
CA TRP A 216 -4.60 -8.61 12.38
C TRP A 216 -4.66 -7.62 13.55
N LEU A 217 -4.86 -8.12 14.77
CA LEU A 217 -4.83 -7.27 15.97
C LEU A 217 -3.43 -6.69 16.21
N GLY A 218 -2.37 -7.50 16.12
CA GLY A 218 -0.99 -7.07 16.28
C GLY A 218 -0.60 -5.98 15.28
N LEU A 219 -1.03 -6.10 14.02
CA LEU A 219 -0.82 -5.06 13.00
C LEU A 219 -1.60 -3.78 13.30
N ALA A 220 -2.80 -3.87 13.86
CA ALA A 220 -3.59 -2.70 14.27
C ALA A 220 -2.93 -1.96 15.44
N VAL A 221 -2.36 -2.70 16.40
CA VAL A 221 -1.59 -2.14 17.51
C VAL A 221 -0.32 -1.48 16.99
N LEU A 222 0.45 -2.16 16.13
CA LEU A 222 1.66 -1.61 15.50
C LEU A 222 1.35 -0.28 14.78
N ASN A 223 0.32 -0.26 13.93
CA ASN A 223 -0.13 0.94 13.23
C ASN A 223 -0.44 2.10 14.20
N SER A 224 -1.18 1.81 15.28
CA SER A 224 -1.61 2.83 16.23
C SER A 224 -0.44 3.37 17.06
N VAL A 225 0.48 2.49 17.49
CA VAL A 225 1.72 2.90 18.17
C VAL A 225 2.57 3.76 17.25
N SER A 226 2.76 3.35 15.99
CA SER A 226 3.50 4.15 15.01
C SER A 226 2.88 5.53 14.78
N ALA A 227 1.54 5.64 14.76
CA ALA A 227 0.85 6.91 14.64
C ALA A 227 1.10 7.83 15.86
N VAL A 228 1.08 7.28 17.08
CA VAL A 228 1.42 8.04 18.30
C VAL A 228 2.88 8.48 18.29
N SER A 229 3.81 7.59 17.93
CA SER A 229 5.23 7.93 17.82
C SER A 229 5.46 9.06 16.81
N LEU A 230 4.78 9.01 15.66
CA LEU A 230 4.84 10.05 14.64
C LEU A 230 4.27 11.38 15.14
N ALA A 231 3.09 11.35 15.76
CA ALA A 231 2.45 12.55 16.31
C ALA A 231 3.33 13.22 17.36
N TYR A 232 3.94 12.43 18.25
CA TYR A 232 4.87 12.92 19.26
C TYR A 232 6.16 13.48 18.65
N ALA A 233 6.72 12.81 17.64
CA ALA A 233 7.94 13.24 16.97
C ALA A 233 7.77 14.60 16.28
N LEU A 234 6.60 14.87 15.69
CA LEU A 234 6.30 16.16 15.06
C LEU A 234 6.21 17.32 16.06
N GLN A 235 5.90 17.05 17.33
CA GLN A 235 5.80 18.09 18.36
C GLN A 235 7.12 18.52 18.96
N ARG A 236 8.15 17.67 18.90
CA ARG A 236 9.42 18.00 19.53
C ARG A 236 10.21 19.11 18.82
N GLU A 237 9.67 19.69 17.75
CA GLU A 237 10.19 20.84 16.99
C GLU A 237 11.60 20.69 16.41
N VAL A 238 12.35 19.69 16.85
CA VAL A 238 13.53 19.10 16.25
C VAL A 238 13.05 18.17 15.16
N SER A 239 13.31 18.53 13.90
CA SER A 239 13.09 17.63 12.77
C SER A 239 13.68 16.28 13.14
N PRO A 240 12.88 15.21 13.24
CA PRO A 240 13.44 13.89 13.51
C PRO A 240 14.52 13.66 12.47
N GLY A 241 15.75 13.37 12.91
CA GLY A 241 16.84 13.13 11.97
C GLY A 241 16.42 12.07 10.95
N ASN A 242 16.94 12.14 9.73
CA ASN A 242 16.57 11.23 8.64
C ASN A 242 16.57 9.75 9.08
N THR A 243 17.42 9.37 10.03
CA THR A 243 17.48 8.04 10.64
C THR A 243 16.17 7.61 11.31
N ILE A 244 15.50 8.48 12.07
CA ILE A 244 14.23 8.15 12.75
C ILE A 244 13.11 7.92 11.74
N TRP A 245 13.04 8.77 10.70
CA TRP A 245 12.07 8.62 9.62
C TRP A 245 12.27 7.33 8.83
N ILE A 246 13.52 7.03 8.48
CA ILE A 246 13.87 5.80 7.78
C ILE A 246 13.52 4.59 8.65
N ALA A 247 13.89 4.60 9.94
CA ALA A 247 13.57 3.51 10.86
C ALA A 247 12.05 3.30 11.00
N GLY A 248 11.27 4.38 11.14
CA GLY A 248 9.80 4.29 11.21
C GLY A 248 9.19 3.70 9.93
N ALA A 249 9.65 4.16 8.75
CA ALA A 249 9.20 3.63 7.46
C ALA A 249 9.54 2.14 7.29
N LEU A 250 10.73 1.73 7.72
CA LEU A 250 11.17 0.33 7.70
C LEU A 250 10.33 -0.55 8.62
N ILE A 251 10.06 -0.09 9.85
CA ILE A 251 9.23 -0.81 10.82
C ILE A 251 7.83 -1.07 10.25
N ILE A 252 7.19 -0.04 9.68
CA ILE A 252 5.85 -0.16 9.10
C ILE A 252 5.83 -1.03 7.83
N SER A 253 6.93 -1.11 7.09
CA SER A 253 6.99 -1.89 5.85
C SER A 253 7.42 -3.35 6.06
N VAL A 254 8.38 -3.60 6.95
CA VAL A 254 9.02 -4.91 7.14
C VAL A 254 8.29 -5.76 8.17
N LEU A 255 7.88 -5.19 9.31
CA LEU A 255 7.25 -5.99 10.37
C LEU A 255 5.93 -6.65 9.93
N PRO A 256 5.03 -5.99 9.15
CA PRO A 256 3.84 -6.68 8.67
C PRO A 256 4.14 -7.88 7.79
N VAL A 257 5.11 -7.75 6.89
CA VAL A 257 5.54 -8.84 6.01
C VAL A 257 6.16 -9.97 6.84
N ALA A 258 7.04 -9.66 7.78
CA ALA A 258 7.63 -10.63 8.68
C ALA A 258 6.56 -11.36 9.50
N GLY A 259 5.59 -10.63 10.06
CA GLY A 259 4.47 -11.20 10.80
C GLY A 259 3.62 -12.16 9.96
N ILE A 260 3.32 -11.79 8.70
CA ILE A 260 2.61 -12.65 7.75
C ILE A 260 3.39 -13.95 7.49
N LEU A 261 4.71 -13.86 7.24
CA LEU A 261 5.55 -15.02 6.95
C LEU A 261 5.66 -15.93 8.18
N LEU A 262 5.87 -15.37 9.38
CA LEU A 262 5.95 -16.11 10.63
C LEU A 262 4.65 -16.85 10.94
N VAL A 263 3.51 -16.16 10.83
CA VAL A 263 2.19 -16.78 11.05
C VAL A 263 1.91 -17.84 9.99
N HIS A 264 2.22 -17.58 8.72
CA HIS A 264 2.05 -18.58 7.67
C HIS A 264 2.86 -19.84 7.96
N HIS A 265 4.15 -19.69 8.28
CA HIS A 265 5.03 -20.81 8.59
C HIS A 265 4.55 -21.57 9.83
N LYS A 266 4.22 -20.86 10.91
CA LYS A 266 3.70 -21.47 12.14
C LYS A 266 2.42 -22.27 11.92
N VAL A 267 1.49 -21.72 11.14
CA VAL A 267 0.24 -22.40 10.78
C VAL A 267 0.54 -23.65 9.94
N GLN A 268 1.46 -23.57 8.97
CA GLN A 268 1.84 -24.72 8.14
C GLN A 268 2.46 -25.85 8.96
N THR A 269 3.44 -25.54 9.81
CA THR A 269 4.10 -26.55 10.66
C THR A 269 3.10 -27.25 11.57
N LEU A 270 2.29 -26.48 12.31
CA LEU A 270 1.29 -27.05 13.22
C LEU A 270 0.22 -27.86 12.47
N SER A 271 -0.18 -27.40 11.28
CA SER A 271 -1.17 -28.13 10.48
C SER A 271 -0.60 -29.46 9.96
N ALA A 272 0.68 -29.48 9.59
CA ALA A 272 1.36 -30.70 9.15
C ALA A 272 1.53 -31.70 10.32
N ASP A 273 1.94 -31.22 11.49
CA ASP A 273 2.09 -32.05 12.69
C ASP A 273 0.75 -32.72 13.08
N ILE A 274 -0.33 -31.94 13.04
CA ILE A 274 -1.68 -32.41 13.40
C ILE A 274 -2.25 -33.34 12.33
N ALA A 275 -2.04 -33.03 11.05
CA ALA A 275 -2.47 -33.89 9.95
C ALA A 275 -1.73 -35.24 9.96
N GLY A 276 -0.44 -35.25 10.31
CA GLY A 276 0.36 -36.48 10.44
C GLY A 276 -0.04 -37.37 11.63
N GLN A 277 -0.80 -36.83 12.59
CA GLN A 277 -1.37 -37.57 13.73
C GLN A 277 -2.77 -38.13 13.45
N GLY A 278 -3.42 -37.70 12.36
CA GLY A 278 -4.79 -38.12 12.04
C GLY A 278 -4.84 -39.39 11.19
N GLU A 279 -5.70 -40.33 11.56
CA GLU A 279 -6.03 -41.48 10.71
C GLU A 279 -7.09 -41.09 9.67
N GLY A 280 -6.69 -41.00 8.39
CA GLY A 280 -7.63 -40.81 7.28
C GLY A 280 -7.05 -40.06 6.07
N ALA A 281 -7.49 -40.45 4.87
CA ALA A 281 -7.10 -39.77 3.64
C ALA A 281 -7.65 -38.33 3.63
N VAL A 282 -6.77 -37.35 3.40
CA VAL A 282 -7.17 -35.95 3.16
C VAL A 282 -8.00 -35.91 1.88
N PHE A 283 -9.17 -35.29 1.96
CA PHE A 283 -10.03 -35.16 0.78
C PHE A 283 -9.34 -34.33 -0.31
N VAL A 284 -9.19 -34.91 -1.49
CA VAL A 284 -8.82 -34.18 -2.70
C VAL A 284 -10.11 -33.80 -3.45
N THR A 285 -10.26 -32.51 -3.74
CA THR A 285 -11.38 -31.97 -4.53
C THR A 285 -10.86 -31.36 -5.83
N ASP A 286 -11.51 -31.66 -6.95
CA ASP A 286 -11.24 -31.01 -8.23
C ASP A 286 -12.20 -29.84 -8.43
N ASP A 287 -11.77 -28.68 -7.93
CA ASP A 287 -12.48 -27.40 -8.02
C ASP A 287 -11.84 -26.45 -9.06
N ASP A 288 -11.03 -26.99 -9.99
CA ASP A 288 -10.23 -26.26 -10.99
C ASP A 288 -11.06 -25.28 -11.83
N GLU A 289 -12.34 -25.60 -12.08
CA GLU A 289 -13.24 -24.75 -12.86
C GLU A 289 -13.47 -23.37 -12.20
N TYR A 290 -13.33 -23.27 -10.87
CA TYR A 290 -13.50 -22.02 -10.13
C TYR A 290 -12.20 -21.21 -9.98
N TRP A 291 -11.04 -21.75 -10.37
CA TRP A 291 -9.75 -21.09 -10.24
C TRP A 291 -9.25 -20.56 -11.59
N ILE A 292 -9.78 -19.41 -11.99
CA ILE A 292 -9.41 -18.74 -13.24
C ILE A 292 -7.91 -18.43 -13.23
N ASN A 293 -7.20 -18.94 -14.24
CA ASN A 293 -5.76 -18.81 -14.37
C ASN A 293 -4.97 -19.32 -13.14
N GLY A 294 -5.53 -20.26 -12.37
CA GLY A 294 -4.89 -20.90 -11.22
C GLY A 294 -4.80 -20.05 -9.96
N THR A 295 -5.20 -18.78 -9.99
CA THR A 295 -5.08 -17.85 -8.84
C THR A 295 -6.33 -17.06 -8.50
N THR A 296 -7.22 -16.82 -9.46
CA THR A 296 -8.41 -16.00 -9.26
C THR A 296 -9.62 -16.88 -9.00
N TYR A 297 -10.11 -16.88 -7.76
CA TYR A 297 -11.30 -17.64 -7.39
C TYR A 297 -12.58 -16.96 -7.87
N ASN A 298 -13.44 -17.71 -8.57
CA ASN A 298 -14.73 -17.29 -9.06
C ASN A 298 -15.73 -18.43 -8.95
N ASN A 299 -16.48 -18.45 -7.84
CA ASN A 299 -17.56 -19.40 -7.65
C ASN A 299 -18.85 -18.65 -7.24
N PRO A 300 -19.82 -18.48 -8.16
CA PRO A 300 -21.10 -17.86 -7.84
C PRO A 300 -21.94 -18.63 -6.80
N ASN A 301 -21.71 -19.94 -6.66
CA ASN A 301 -22.42 -20.79 -5.71
C ASN A 301 -21.81 -20.74 -4.30
N ASP A 302 -20.60 -20.16 -4.15
CA ASP A 302 -20.02 -19.89 -2.85
C ASP A 302 -20.31 -18.45 -2.43
N SER A 303 -21.15 -18.28 -1.40
CA SER A 303 -21.47 -16.98 -0.82
C SER A 303 -20.33 -16.35 -0.01
N SER A 304 -19.23 -17.07 0.24
CA SER A 304 -18.08 -16.56 0.99
C SER A 304 -17.39 -15.43 0.23
N LEU A 305 -17.23 -14.27 0.86
CA LEU A 305 -16.48 -13.15 0.26
C LEU A 305 -14.98 -13.46 0.17
N MET A 306 -14.42 -14.06 1.22
CA MET A 306 -13.02 -14.47 1.28
C MET A 306 -12.91 -15.98 1.32
N VAL A 307 -11.90 -16.52 0.66
CA VAL A 307 -11.57 -17.95 0.65
C VAL A 307 -10.06 -18.13 0.79
N PRO A 308 -9.57 -19.27 1.31
CA PRO A 308 -8.15 -19.56 1.32
C PRO A 308 -7.58 -19.51 -0.09
N LYS A 309 -6.36 -18.99 -0.28
CA LYS A 309 -5.71 -19.10 -1.59
C LYS A 309 -5.41 -20.56 -1.88
N ARG A 310 -5.65 -20.96 -3.12
CA ARG A 310 -5.23 -22.27 -3.65
C ARG A 310 -3.72 -22.44 -3.70
N ILE A 311 -3.03 -21.38 -4.10
CA ILE A 311 -1.57 -21.33 -4.15
C ILE A 311 -1.04 -20.06 -3.49
N GLY A 312 0.12 -20.15 -2.85
CA GLY A 312 0.76 -19.05 -2.14
C GLY A 312 0.28 -18.91 -0.69
N ILE A 313 0.22 -17.66 -0.21
CA ILE A 313 0.01 -17.30 1.20
C ILE A 313 -1.28 -16.48 1.37
N GLY A 314 -2.07 -16.84 2.38
CA GLY A 314 -3.23 -16.07 2.83
C GLY A 314 -4.51 -16.41 2.09
N THR A 315 -5.33 -15.39 1.85
CA THR A 315 -6.70 -15.50 1.34
C THR A 315 -6.89 -14.69 0.07
N THR A 316 -7.93 -15.02 -0.69
CA THR A 316 -8.35 -14.28 -1.87
C THR A 316 -9.83 -13.94 -1.79
N ILE A 317 -10.27 -13.04 -2.66
CA ILE A 317 -11.66 -12.60 -2.75
C ILE A 317 -12.37 -13.49 -3.78
N ASN A 318 -13.57 -13.96 -3.44
CA ASN A 318 -14.43 -14.63 -4.41
C ASN A 318 -15.06 -13.61 -5.37
N THR A 319 -14.54 -13.58 -6.59
CA THR A 319 -15.00 -12.69 -7.66
C THR A 319 -16.35 -13.11 -8.27
N GLY A 320 -16.88 -14.28 -7.88
CA GLY A 320 -18.22 -14.75 -8.22
C GLY A 320 -19.33 -14.04 -7.43
N THR A 321 -19.01 -13.46 -6.28
CA THR A 321 -19.97 -12.68 -5.46
C THR A 321 -20.14 -11.26 -6.00
N LYS A 322 -21.32 -10.64 -5.77
CA LYS A 322 -21.57 -9.23 -6.15
C LYS A 322 -20.57 -8.28 -5.49
N VAL A 323 -20.35 -8.45 -4.18
CA VAL A 323 -19.43 -7.63 -3.38
C VAL A 323 -17.98 -7.84 -3.84
N GLY A 324 -17.54 -9.10 -4.01
CA GLY A 324 -16.17 -9.40 -4.44
C GLY A 324 -15.86 -8.86 -5.83
N LYS A 325 -16.82 -8.93 -6.77
CA LYS A 325 -16.71 -8.32 -8.10
C LYS A 325 -16.58 -6.80 -8.04
N SER A 326 -17.35 -6.14 -7.15
CA SER A 326 -17.23 -4.70 -6.93
C SER A 326 -15.86 -4.33 -6.39
N ILE A 327 -15.37 -5.01 -5.33
CA ILE A 327 -14.05 -4.75 -4.75
C ILE A 327 -12.95 -4.91 -5.82
N TYR A 328 -12.99 -5.98 -6.59
CA TYR A 328 -12.02 -6.25 -7.64
C TYR A 328 -11.97 -5.12 -8.69
N ARG A 329 -13.14 -4.68 -9.18
CA ARG A 329 -13.24 -3.56 -10.14
C ARG A 329 -12.80 -2.23 -9.54
N SER A 330 -13.24 -1.93 -8.32
CA SER A 330 -12.88 -0.71 -7.61
C SER A 330 -11.37 -0.61 -7.40
N LEU A 331 -10.70 -1.70 -7.03
CA LEU A 331 -9.23 -1.72 -6.90
C LEU A 331 -8.52 -1.46 -8.23
N PHE A 332 -9.03 -2.02 -9.33
CA PHE A 332 -8.46 -1.84 -10.67
C PHE A 332 -8.58 -0.39 -11.18
N VAL A 333 -9.59 0.36 -10.73
CA VAL A 333 -9.77 1.78 -11.08
C VAL A 333 -9.06 2.70 -10.09
N PHE A 334 -9.19 2.42 -8.79
CA PHE A 334 -8.66 3.27 -7.72
C PHE A 334 -7.13 3.38 -7.76
N LEU A 335 -6.43 2.25 -7.97
CA LEU A 335 -4.97 2.26 -7.97
C LEU A 335 -4.38 3.16 -9.08
N PRO A 336 -4.76 3.04 -10.37
CA PRO A 336 -4.30 3.98 -11.40
C PRO A 336 -4.65 5.43 -11.11
N VAL A 337 -5.86 5.73 -10.61
CA VAL A 337 -6.27 7.11 -10.29
C VAL A 337 -5.37 7.72 -9.21
N VAL A 338 -5.08 6.97 -8.15
CA VAL A 338 -4.15 7.43 -7.09
C VAL A 338 -2.76 7.65 -7.67
N LEU A 339 -2.23 6.69 -8.44
CA LEU A 339 -0.88 6.78 -9.02
C LEU A 339 -0.72 7.96 -9.99
N ILE A 340 -1.72 8.20 -10.84
CA ILE A 340 -1.73 9.33 -11.78
C ILE A 340 -1.85 10.63 -10.98
N GLY A 341 -2.74 10.70 -9.98
CA GLY A 341 -2.92 11.89 -9.16
C GLY A 341 -1.65 12.28 -8.40
N THR A 342 -1.01 11.34 -7.71
CA THR A 342 0.23 11.61 -6.97
C THR A 342 1.42 11.88 -7.90
N GLY A 343 1.50 11.17 -9.03
CA GLY A 343 2.48 11.43 -10.08
C GLY A 343 2.36 12.85 -10.64
N TRP A 344 1.14 13.29 -10.94
CA TRP A 344 0.85 14.64 -11.40
C TRP A 344 1.21 15.70 -10.36
N MET A 345 0.81 15.51 -9.09
CA MET A 345 1.14 16.46 -8.02
C MET A 345 2.65 16.61 -7.81
N THR A 346 3.39 15.50 -7.82
CA THR A 346 4.86 15.55 -7.69
C THR A 346 5.54 16.16 -8.90
N PHE A 347 5.02 15.92 -10.11
CA PHE A 347 5.49 16.57 -11.33
C PHE A 347 5.31 18.09 -11.25
N GLN A 348 4.12 18.56 -10.85
CA GLN A 348 3.86 19.99 -10.71
C GLN A 348 4.77 20.65 -9.68
N ALA A 349 5.04 19.99 -8.56
CA ALA A 349 5.95 20.50 -7.53
C ALA A 349 7.38 20.76 -8.05
N GLU A 350 7.84 19.99 -9.04
CA GLU A 350 9.21 20.06 -9.57
C GLU A 350 9.33 20.94 -10.82
N PHE A 351 8.29 20.97 -11.67
CA PHE A 351 8.33 21.64 -12.97
C PHE A 351 7.48 22.92 -13.08
N SER A 352 6.62 23.22 -12.10
CA SER A 352 5.86 24.47 -12.09
C SER A 352 6.59 25.59 -11.34
N THR A 353 6.48 26.82 -11.85
CA THR A 353 7.05 28.01 -11.23
C THR A 353 5.93 29.01 -10.91
N PRO A 354 5.93 29.66 -9.72
CA PRO A 354 4.91 30.64 -9.39
C PRO A 354 5.10 31.88 -10.28
N HIS A 355 4.11 32.17 -11.12
CA HIS A 355 4.14 33.31 -12.02
C HIS A 355 3.45 34.51 -11.37
N PHE A 356 4.21 35.58 -11.16
CA PHE A 356 3.68 36.85 -10.67
C PHE A 356 3.34 37.75 -11.86
N ALA A 357 2.10 38.21 -11.92
CA ALA A 357 1.64 39.17 -12.91
C ALA A 357 0.90 40.33 -12.24
N LEU A 358 1.09 41.53 -12.78
CA LEU A 358 0.36 42.74 -12.41
C LEU A 358 -0.51 43.15 -13.58
N GLY A 359 -1.83 43.01 -13.44
CA GLY A 359 -2.81 43.40 -14.45
C GLY A 359 -3.04 44.92 -14.50
N GLU A 360 -3.64 45.40 -15.59
CA GLU A 360 -3.88 46.83 -15.84
C GLU A 360 -4.69 47.52 -14.73
N ASN A 361 -5.60 46.79 -14.08
CA ASN A 361 -6.44 47.29 -12.99
C ASN A 361 -5.75 47.34 -11.61
N ARG A 362 -4.41 47.31 -11.56
CA ARG A 362 -3.61 47.16 -10.33
C ARG A 362 -3.97 45.90 -9.52
N GLN A 363 -4.42 44.86 -10.21
CA GLN A 363 -4.67 43.56 -9.61
C GLN A 363 -3.40 42.70 -9.76
N VAL A 364 -2.87 42.22 -8.64
CA VAL A 364 -1.81 41.23 -8.64
C VAL A 364 -2.42 39.85 -8.73
N SER A 365 -1.89 39.01 -9.62
CA SER A 365 -2.20 37.58 -9.72
C SER A 365 -0.92 36.76 -9.60
N ILE A 366 -0.93 35.80 -8.68
CA ILE A 366 0.11 34.79 -8.55
C ILE A 366 -0.48 33.46 -8.99
N GLU A 367 -0.01 32.96 -10.13
CA GLU A 367 -0.47 31.71 -10.72
C GLU A 367 0.45 30.56 -10.33
N TYR A 368 -0.15 29.50 -9.78
CA TYR A 368 0.51 28.24 -9.51
C TYR A 368 -0.55 27.13 -9.45
N PRO A 369 -0.33 25.95 -10.07
CA PRO A 369 -1.33 24.89 -10.10
C PRO A 369 -1.93 24.58 -8.73
N LEU A 370 -3.28 24.61 -8.64
CA LEU A 370 -4.09 24.41 -7.42
C LEU A 370 -4.00 25.52 -6.35
N TYR A 371 -3.14 26.53 -6.52
CA TYR A 371 -2.88 27.58 -5.52
C TYR A 371 -2.91 28.98 -6.11
N ASN A 372 -3.65 29.23 -7.19
CA ASN A 372 -3.82 30.59 -7.72
C ASN A 372 -4.33 31.54 -6.63
N TYR A 373 -3.80 32.75 -6.59
CA TYR A 373 -4.25 33.80 -5.69
C TYR A 373 -4.14 35.17 -6.33
N SER A 374 -5.10 36.03 -6.05
CA SER A 374 -5.14 37.38 -6.60
C SER A 374 -5.64 38.36 -5.54
N PHE A 375 -5.11 39.58 -5.57
CA PHE A 375 -5.48 40.66 -4.66
C PHE A 375 -5.31 42.01 -5.36
N ASN A 376 -5.98 43.05 -4.87
CA ASN A 376 -5.81 44.40 -5.40
C ASN A 376 -4.67 45.11 -4.68
N LEU A 377 -3.83 45.87 -5.39
CA LEU A 377 -2.79 46.67 -4.74
C LEU A 377 -3.38 47.73 -3.80
N LYS A 378 -4.63 48.15 -3.99
CA LYS A 378 -5.32 49.07 -3.09
C LYS A 378 -5.53 48.50 -1.68
N ASP A 379 -5.59 47.18 -1.55
CA ASP A 379 -5.80 46.50 -0.28
C ASP A 379 -4.48 46.22 0.47
N VAL A 380 -3.34 46.59 -0.13
CA VAL A 380 -2.03 46.35 0.46
C VAL A 380 -1.73 47.40 1.52
N GLU A 381 -1.51 46.93 2.74
CA GLU A 381 -1.16 47.79 3.88
C GLU A 381 0.34 48.09 3.93
N GLU A 382 1.17 47.11 3.56
CA GLU A 382 2.63 47.20 3.66
C GLU A 382 3.30 46.23 2.67
N ILE A 383 4.39 46.68 2.03
CA ILE A 383 5.27 45.83 1.22
C ILE A 383 6.70 45.99 1.73
N THR A 384 7.33 44.88 2.14
CA THR A 384 8.72 44.86 2.60
C THR A 384 9.55 43.83 1.86
N LEU A 385 10.85 44.07 1.78
CA LEU A 385 11.84 43.14 1.22
C LEU A 385 12.71 42.61 2.37
N VAL A 386 12.72 41.30 2.58
CA VAL A 386 13.45 40.66 3.68
C VAL A 386 14.37 39.54 3.17
N ASP A 387 15.53 39.37 3.81
CA ASP A 387 16.48 38.30 3.43
C ASP A 387 16.23 36.97 4.18
N ALA A 388 15.42 37.00 5.23
CA ALA A 388 15.08 35.83 6.02
C ALA A 388 13.59 35.83 6.37
N LEU A 389 12.97 34.66 6.26
CA LEU A 389 11.60 34.45 6.72
C LEU A 389 11.61 33.86 8.13
N PRO A 390 10.65 34.24 8.99
CA PRO A 390 10.46 33.57 10.28
C PRO A 390 10.04 32.12 10.04
N ARG A 391 10.09 31.32 11.10
CA ARG A 391 9.69 29.93 11.03
C ARG A 391 8.26 29.80 10.50
N ALA A 392 8.08 28.86 9.58
CA ALA A 392 6.80 28.59 8.93
C ALA A 392 6.32 27.17 9.25
N ARG A 393 5.03 27.05 9.56
CA ARG A 393 4.30 25.78 9.66
C ARG A 393 3.35 25.67 8.47
N ARG A 394 3.43 24.56 7.73
CA ARG A 394 2.50 24.29 6.62
C ARG A 394 1.10 24.02 7.18
N THR A 395 0.09 24.64 6.58
CA THR A 395 -1.32 24.31 6.89
C THR A 395 -1.98 23.56 5.73
N ASN A 396 -1.70 23.97 4.49
CA ASN A 396 -2.12 23.25 3.28
C ASN A 396 -1.28 23.74 2.10
N GLY A 397 -0.47 22.89 1.48
CA GLY A 397 0.46 23.33 0.44
C GLY A 397 1.52 22.31 0.06
N ILE A 398 2.39 22.73 -0.86
CA ILE A 398 3.61 22.04 -1.23
C ILE A 398 4.75 22.56 -0.36
N TRP A 399 5.49 21.65 0.27
CA TRP A 399 6.72 21.96 1.00
C TRP A 399 7.76 20.90 0.65
N VAL A 400 8.66 21.29 -0.24
CA VAL A 400 9.79 20.45 -0.67
C VAL A 400 11.08 21.26 -0.50
N ASP A 401 12.24 20.70 -0.79
CA ASP A 401 13.52 21.39 -0.57
C ASP A 401 13.69 22.62 -1.47
N THR A 402 13.04 22.65 -2.62
CA THR A 402 13.15 23.72 -3.62
C THR A 402 12.13 24.84 -3.44
N VAL A 403 10.90 24.52 -3.06
CA VAL A 403 9.77 25.48 -3.02
C VAL A 403 8.87 25.29 -1.81
N ALA A 404 8.26 26.39 -1.37
CA ALA A 404 7.16 26.41 -0.40
C ALA A 404 5.97 27.18 -1.01
N ILE A 405 4.92 26.44 -1.38
CA ILE A 405 3.76 26.99 -2.10
C ILE A 405 2.46 26.66 -1.37
N GLY A 406 1.58 27.64 -1.18
CA GLY A 406 0.25 27.45 -0.61
C GLY A 406 0.07 28.16 0.73
N ASN A 407 -0.68 27.55 1.64
CA ASN A 407 -1.09 28.16 2.90
C ASN A 407 -0.21 27.71 4.07
N PHE A 408 0.27 28.69 4.82
CA PHE A 408 1.20 28.56 5.93
C PHE A 408 0.76 29.40 7.11
N LYS A 409 1.33 29.08 8.27
CA LYS A 409 1.32 29.93 9.44
C LYS A 409 2.76 30.26 9.81
N LEU A 410 3.14 31.53 9.72
CA LEU A 410 4.47 32.01 10.09
C LEU A 410 4.41 32.60 11.50
N ASP A 411 5.46 32.39 12.30
CA ASP A 411 5.45 32.81 13.72
C ASP A 411 5.23 34.32 13.89
N THR A 412 5.84 35.14 13.03
CA THR A 412 5.69 36.61 13.06
C THR A 412 4.50 37.12 12.25
N TYR A 413 4.17 36.48 11.13
CA TYR A 413 3.17 36.98 10.18
C TYR A 413 1.79 36.32 10.31
N GLY A 414 1.63 35.32 11.17
CA GLY A 414 0.38 34.60 11.31
C GLY A 414 -0.02 33.87 10.02
N LYS A 415 -1.25 34.04 9.55
CA LYS A 415 -1.76 33.37 8.34
C LYS A 415 -1.07 33.94 7.10
N THR A 416 -0.43 33.08 6.32
CA THR A 416 0.40 33.51 5.19
C THR A 416 0.25 32.59 3.99
N LYS A 417 0.16 33.16 2.79
CA LYS A 417 0.36 32.43 1.54
C LYS A 417 1.81 32.54 1.11
N LEU A 418 2.50 31.41 0.96
CA LEU A 418 3.85 31.38 0.42
C LEU A 418 3.79 31.00 -1.06
N TYR A 419 4.61 31.69 -1.86
CA TYR A 419 4.94 31.39 -3.24
C TYR A 419 6.44 31.52 -3.42
N THR A 420 7.21 30.71 -2.68
CA THR A 420 8.63 30.96 -2.51
C THR A 420 9.53 29.83 -3.00
N TYR A 421 10.66 30.21 -3.59
CA TYR A 421 11.84 29.36 -3.72
C TYR A 421 12.63 29.39 -2.42
N ARG A 422 12.84 28.23 -1.81
CA ARG A 422 13.51 28.12 -0.51
C ARG A 422 15.00 28.40 -0.68
N ASN A 423 15.61 28.99 0.35
CA ASN A 423 17.03 29.35 0.39
C ASN A 423 17.46 30.27 -0.76
N SER A 424 16.56 31.12 -1.27
CA SER A 424 16.81 32.03 -2.38
C SER A 424 16.36 33.47 -2.04
N PRO A 425 16.98 34.12 -1.06
CA PRO A 425 16.64 35.50 -0.71
C PRO A 425 16.97 36.48 -1.87
N PRO A 426 16.32 37.66 -1.93
CA PRO A 426 15.37 38.19 -0.94
C PRO A 426 13.93 37.68 -1.15
N TYR A 427 13.05 37.99 -0.21
CA TYR A 427 11.61 37.68 -0.23
C TYR A 427 10.79 38.95 -0.11
N ILE A 428 9.77 39.09 -0.96
CA ILE A 428 8.77 40.16 -0.88
C ILE A 428 7.69 39.73 0.09
N VAL A 429 7.46 40.50 1.14
CA VAL A 429 6.38 40.28 2.12
C VAL A 429 5.33 41.36 1.92
N ILE A 430 4.11 40.94 1.61
CA ILE A 430 2.96 41.80 1.32
C ILE A 430 1.92 41.58 2.42
N LYS A 431 1.61 42.63 3.15
CA LYS A 431 0.57 42.63 4.19
C LYS A 431 -0.78 43.04 3.59
N LEU A 432 -1.77 42.18 3.71
CA LEU A 432 -3.19 42.44 3.43
C LEU A 432 -3.97 42.41 4.75
N PRO A 433 -5.24 42.87 4.79
CA PRO A 433 -5.98 43.03 6.05
C PRO A 433 -6.07 41.76 6.92
N ASP A 434 -6.26 40.61 6.30
CA ASP A 434 -6.46 39.33 7.00
C ASP A 434 -5.36 38.28 6.77
N ILE A 435 -4.37 38.59 5.92
CA ILE A 435 -3.39 37.60 5.46
C ILE A 435 -2.11 38.25 4.95
N TYR A 436 -1.00 37.53 5.07
CA TYR A 436 0.25 37.88 4.39
C TYR A 436 0.42 37.09 3.10
N VAL A 437 1.05 37.69 2.10
CA VAL A 437 1.54 36.99 0.90
C VAL A 437 3.04 37.17 0.83
N VAL A 438 3.78 36.06 0.65
CA VAL A 438 5.22 36.10 0.48
C VAL A 438 5.58 35.51 -0.87
N TYR A 439 6.40 36.23 -1.63
CA TYR A 439 6.82 35.84 -2.97
C TYR A 439 8.32 36.07 -3.18
N ASN A 440 8.97 35.16 -3.89
CA ASN A 440 10.25 35.45 -4.55
C ASN A 440 10.31 34.70 -5.89
N ALA A 441 11.01 35.30 -6.84
CA ALA A 441 11.43 34.62 -8.05
C ALA A 441 12.64 33.73 -7.77
N LYS A 442 12.92 32.81 -8.69
CA LYS A 442 14.10 31.92 -8.59
C LYS A 442 15.42 32.68 -8.67
N ASP A 443 15.44 33.78 -9.42
CA ASP A 443 16.57 34.71 -9.50
C ASP A 443 16.33 35.90 -8.56
N PRO A 444 17.22 36.14 -7.58
CA PRO A 444 17.15 37.29 -6.68
C PRO A 444 17.00 38.64 -7.41
N SER A 445 17.60 38.78 -8.59
CA SER A 445 17.52 40.02 -9.38
C SER A 445 16.10 40.28 -9.87
N GLN A 446 15.39 39.23 -10.28
CA GLN A 446 13.98 39.32 -10.66
C GLN A 446 13.10 39.67 -9.46
N THR A 447 13.38 39.12 -8.28
CA THR A 447 12.64 39.49 -7.06
C THR A 447 12.79 40.98 -6.75
N LYS A 448 14.01 41.52 -6.83
CA LYS A 448 14.25 42.96 -6.61
C LYS A 448 13.54 43.84 -7.64
N LYS A 449 13.51 43.40 -8.90
CA LYS A 449 12.78 44.10 -9.96
C LYS A 449 11.27 44.13 -9.68
N ILE A 450 10.68 43.00 -9.35
CA ILE A 450 9.25 42.90 -9.00
C ILE A 450 8.93 43.79 -7.79
N PHE A 451 9.81 43.84 -6.79
CA PHE A 451 9.64 44.72 -5.64
C PHE A 451 9.64 46.21 -6.03
N ALA A 452 10.57 46.64 -6.88
CA ALA A 452 10.60 48.02 -7.37
C ALA A 452 9.33 48.38 -8.17
N ASP A 453 8.90 47.48 -9.07
CA ASP A 453 7.67 47.65 -9.86
C ASP A 453 6.41 47.79 -8.96
N LEU A 454 6.42 47.19 -7.77
CA LEU A 454 5.34 47.30 -6.78
C LEU A 454 5.39 48.59 -5.94
N GLN A 455 6.56 49.24 -5.81
CA GLN A 455 6.71 50.49 -5.09
C GLN A 455 6.42 51.72 -5.98
N ASP A 456 6.77 51.63 -7.27
CA ASP A 456 6.66 52.75 -8.22
C ASP A 456 5.22 53.03 -8.70
N ARG A 457 4.23 52.22 -8.31
CA ARG A 457 2.85 52.31 -8.80
C ARG A 457 1.83 52.21 -7.68
#